data_AF-A0A1E4T723-F1
#
_entry.id   AF-A0A1E4T723-F1
#
_cell.length_a   1.000
_cell.length_b   1.000
_cell.length_c   1.000
_cell.angle_alpha   90.00
_cell.angle_beta   90.00
_cell.angle_gamma   90.00
#
_symmetry.space_group_name_H-M   'P 1'
#
loop_
_entity.id
_entity.type
_entity.pdbx_description
1 polymer ?
#
loop_
_entity_poly.entity_id
_entity_poly.type
_entity_poly.pdbx_seq_one_letter_code
_entity_poly.pdbx_strand_id
1 'polypeptide(L)'
;QQAKSDNEAKKTQSLTFETRSKKDADNPDIDRIFGFSGNKNKSLNSSRRDVSYRSISRKICGLNVLKRPIEPDDCCMSGCVNCVWELFNEDMQEWKLMTKQAVERLIAQGDDIKEQWPKGFDPPPANLPDKYIPDELKQAKGTEDKRGEMPLGLQVFANFEKKKKNKKK
;
A
#
# COMPACT_ATOMS: atom_id res chain seq x y z
N GLN A 1 -8.98 66.44 -50.41
CA GLN A 1 -9.06 64.97 -50.33
C GLN A 1 -8.03 64.53 -49.30
N GLN A 2 -8.45 64.22 -48.07
CA GLN A 2 -7.57 63.78 -46.99
C GLN A 2 -7.60 62.26 -46.95
N ALA A 3 -6.45 61.62 -47.19
CA ALA A 3 -6.28 60.18 -46.99
C ALA A 3 -6.18 59.91 -45.49
N LYS A 4 -7.13 59.14 -44.95
CA LYS A 4 -7.05 58.60 -43.59
C LYS A 4 -6.08 57.41 -43.65
N SER A 5 -4.97 57.50 -42.93
CA SER A 5 -4.04 56.39 -42.75
C SER A 5 -4.64 55.40 -41.74
N ASP A 6 -4.79 54.15 -42.16
CA ASP A 6 -5.32 53.04 -41.39
C ASP A 6 -4.50 52.80 -40.11
N ASN A 7 -5.03 53.29 -38.99
CA ASN A 7 -4.49 53.10 -37.65
C ASN A 7 -5.20 51.91 -37.01
N GLU A 8 -5.04 50.72 -37.58
CA GLU A 8 -5.57 49.48 -36.98
C GLU A 8 -4.64 48.28 -37.26
N ALA A 9 -3.36 48.41 -36.91
CA ALA A 9 -2.47 47.27 -36.76
C ALA A 9 -2.79 46.57 -35.43
N LYS A 10 -3.73 45.61 -35.49
CA LYS A 10 -4.01 44.66 -34.43
C LYS A 10 -2.74 43.92 -34.01
N LYS A 11 -2.16 44.38 -32.89
CA LYS A 11 -1.52 43.62 -31.81
C LYS A 11 -1.02 42.21 -32.20
N THR A 12 0.15 42.11 -32.80
CA THR A 12 0.96 40.89 -32.73
C THR A 12 1.68 40.89 -31.38
N GLN A 13 1.08 40.26 -30.37
CA GLN A 13 1.84 39.91 -29.17
C GLN A 13 2.89 38.91 -29.63
N SER A 14 4.15 39.33 -29.71
CA SER A 14 5.24 38.38 -29.86
C SER A 14 5.15 37.42 -28.69
N LEU A 15 4.99 36.13 -28.98
CA LEU A 15 5.23 35.05 -28.01
C LEU A 15 6.73 34.93 -27.77
N THR A 16 7.37 36.05 -27.42
CA THR A 16 8.69 36.03 -26.81
C THR A 16 8.48 35.40 -25.45
N PHE A 17 9.08 34.22 -25.27
CA PHE A 17 9.24 33.61 -23.96
C PHE A 17 9.92 34.66 -23.08
N GLU A 18 9.18 35.28 -22.15
CA GLU A 18 9.77 36.18 -21.19
C GLU A 18 10.78 35.36 -20.39
N THR A 19 12.07 35.59 -20.66
CA THR A 19 13.12 34.94 -19.91
C THR A 19 13.06 35.48 -18.49
N ARG A 20 12.91 34.55 -17.54
CA ARG A 20 12.86 34.85 -16.11
C ARG A 20 14.02 35.77 -15.73
N SER A 21 13.74 36.81 -14.93
CA SER A 21 14.77 37.72 -14.43
C SER A 21 15.88 36.93 -13.75
N LYS A 22 17.14 37.32 -13.98
CA LYS A 22 18.34 36.62 -13.48
C LYS A 22 18.28 36.37 -11.96
N LYS A 23 17.70 37.32 -11.20
CA LYS A 23 17.50 37.21 -9.75
C LYS A 23 16.61 36.05 -9.33
N ASP A 24 15.59 35.71 -10.12
CA ASP A 24 14.69 34.60 -9.83
C ASP A 24 15.25 33.26 -10.34
N ALA A 25 16.20 33.29 -11.29
CA ALA A 25 16.91 32.11 -11.76
C ALA A 25 18.00 31.66 -10.78
N ASP A 26 18.66 32.60 -10.09
CA ASP A 26 19.72 32.33 -9.12
C ASP A 26 19.18 31.69 -7.82
N ASN A 27 17.89 31.85 -7.51
CA ASN A 27 17.26 31.21 -6.36
C ASN A 27 15.85 30.68 -6.71
N PRO A 28 15.76 29.51 -7.37
CA PRO A 28 14.49 28.94 -7.78
C PRO A 28 13.67 28.51 -6.56
N ASP A 29 12.53 29.17 -6.33
CA ASP A 29 11.49 28.67 -5.43
C ASP A 29 10.92 27.35 -5.99
N ILE A 30 11.44 26.24 -5.46
CA ILE A 30 11.12 24.86 -5.85
C ILE A 30 9.60 24.64 -5.77
N ASP A 31 8.95 25.23 -4.78
CA ASP A 31 7.52 25.09 -4.52
C ASP A 31 6.66 25.72 -5.64
N ARG A 32 7.13 26.83 -6.21
CA ARG A 32 6.51 27.51 -7.35
C ARG A 32 6.79 26.81 -8.69
N ILE A 33 7.95 26.18 -8.82
CA ILE A 33 8.39 25.53 -10.07
C ILE A 33 7.75 24.16 -10.24
N PHE A 34 7.68 23.40 -9.16
CA PHE A 34 7.11 22.05 -9.16
C PHE A 34 5.65 22.02 -8.69
N GLY A 35 5.05 23.19 -8.42
CA GLY A 35 3.66 23.32 -7.97
C GLY A 35 3.38 22.57 -6.66
N PHE A 36 4.40 22.41 -5.82
CA PHE A 36 4.37 21.54 -4.63
C PHE A 36 3.88 22.27 -3.36
N SER A 37 3.56 23.56 -3.47
CA SER A 37 3.34 24.41 -2.31
C SER A 37 1.93 24.32 -1.75
N GLY A 38 1.84 23.75 -0.55
CA GLY A 38 0.76 24.10 0.39
C GLY A 38 0.31 22.96 1.29
N ASN A 39 0.31 21.72 0.83
CA ASN A 39 -0.09 20.59 1.66
C ASN A 39 1.15 19.83 2.12
N LYS A 40 1.45 19.91 3.42
CA LYS A 40 2.44 19.08 4.12
C LYS A 40 2.11 17.57 4.06
N ASN A 41 1.04 17.21 3.36
CA ASN A 41 0.61 15.86 3.04
C ASN A 41 1.22 15.45 1.69
N LYS A 42 2.54 15.30 1.67
CA LYS A 42 3.23 14.65 0.55
C LYS A 42 2.62 13.26 0.33
N SER A 43 2.00 13.04 -0.82
CA SER A 43 1.88 11.76 -1.56
C SER A 43 1.83 10.42 -0.80
N LEU A 44 1.19 10.33 0.37
CA LEU A 44 0.90 9.03 1.00
C LEU A 44 0.02 8.17 0.08
N ASN A 45 -0.83 8.86 -0.68
CA ASN A 45 -1.60 8.34 -1.79
C ASN A 45 -0.94 8.83 -3.08
N SER A 46 -0.04 8.02 -3.66
CA SER A 46 0.18 8.13 -5.09
C SER A 46 -1.10 7.64 -5.77
N SER A 47 -1.53 8.25 -6.87
CA SER A 47 -2.71 7.78 -7.62
C SER A 47 -2.66 6.29 -7.99
N ARG A 48 -1.48 5.66 -7.91
CA ARG A 48 -1.25 4.25 -8.27
C ARG A 48 -1.14 3.29 -7.08
N ARG A 49 -0.94 3.79 -5.85
CA ARG A 49 -0.70 2.95 -4.67
C ARG A 49 -0.90 3.71 -3.37
N ASP A 50 -1.64 3.09 -2.45
CA ASP A 50 -1.74 3.52 -1.05
C ASP A 50 -0.60 2.93 -0.20
N VAL A 51 0.19 3.81 0.43
CA VAL A 51 1.33 3.45 1.28
C VAL A 51 1.06 3.80 2.76
N SER A 52 -0.17 4.18 3.10
CA SER A 52 -0.59 4.57 4.46
C SER A 52 -0.26 3.50 5.51
N TYR A 53 -0.35 2.23 5.14
CA TYR A 53 -0.09 1.10 6.04
C TYR A 53 1.34 1.11 6.62
N ARG A 54 2.35 1.65 5.91
CA ARG A 54 3.74 1.72 6.38
C ARG A 54 3.90 2.62 7.61
N SER A 55 2.99 3.60 7.79
CA SER A 55 3.01 4.49 8.95
C SER A 55 2.48 3.81 10.23
N ILE A 56 1.69 2.75 10.08
CA ILE A 56 1.06 2.03 11.18
C ILE A 56 1.99 0.88 11.57
N SER A 57 2.73 1.04 12.66
CA SER A 57 3.61 0.00 13.21
C SER A 57 3.23 -0.32 14.66
N ARG A 58 3.40 -1.60 15.04
CA ARG A 58 3.25 -2.09 16.42
C ARG A 58 4.55 -2.75 16.85
N LYS A 59 4.99 -2.49 18.08
CA LYS A 59 6.14 -3.19 18.68
C LYS A 59 5.65 -4.47 19.34
N ILE A 60 6.17 -5.62 18.93
CA ILE A 60 5.88 -6.96 19.44
C ILE A 60 7.21 -7.60 19.82
N CYS A 61 7.46 -7.87 21.11
CA CYS A 61 8.70 -8.44 21.63
C CYS A 61 9.97 -7.73 21.10
N GLY A 62 9.94 -6.40 21.12
CA GLY A 62 11.04 -5.55 20.63
C GLY A 62 11.21 -5.49 19.10
N LEU A 63 10.40 -6.21 18.32
CA LEU A 63 10.32 -6.06 16.86
C LEU A 63 9.23 -5.07 16.48
N ASN A 64 9.53 -4.17 15.55
CA ASN A 64 8.50 -3.33 14.94
C ASN A 64 7.89 -4.08 13.74
N VAL A 65 6.64 -4.49 13.87
CA VAL A 65 5.87 -5.12 12.80
C VAL A 65 4.95 -4.07 12.18
N LEU A 66 5.05 -3.91 10.87
CA LEU A 66 4.16 -3.01 10.11
C LEU A 66 2.77 -3.64 9.97
N LYS A 67 1.76 -2.80 9.80
CA LYS A 67 0.46 -3.26 9.37
C LYS A 67 0.58 -3.96 8.00
N ARG A 68 -0.30 -4.92 7.77
CA ARG A 68 -0.39 -5.64 6.50
C ARG A 68 -0.50 -4.67 5.30
N PRO A 69 0.27 -4.90 4.22
CA PRO A 69 0.13 -4.16 2.98
C PRO A 69 -1.29 -4.19 2.41
N ILE A 70 -1.73 -3.05 1.89
CA ILE A 70 -3.03 -2.89 1.22
C ILE A 70 -2.86 -3.29 -0.25
N GLU A 71 -3.84 -4.04 -0.76
CA GLU A 71 -3.85 -4.49 -2.15
C GLU A 71 -4.08 -3.29 -3.09
N PRO A 72 -3.33 -3.16 -4.19
CA PRO A 72 -3.49 -2.04 -5.11
C PRO A 72 -4.75 -2.21 -5.98
N ASP A 73 -5.57 -1.16 -6.07
CA ASP A 73 -6.82 -1.18 -6.85
C ASP A 73 -6.59 -1.00 -8.37
N ASP A 74 -5.55 -0.27 -8.77
CA ASP A 74 -5.28 0.06 -10.18
C ASP A 74 -3.98 -0.58 -10.70
N CYS A 75 -4.13 -1.71 -11.39
CA CYS A 75 -3.03 -2.36 -12.11
C CYS A 75 -2.82 -1.68 -13.48
N CYS A 76 -1.73 -0.92 -13.60
CA CYS A 76 -1.45 -0.16 -14.80
C CYS A 76 -0.90 -1.07 -15.93
N MET A 77 -1.75 -1.41 -16.92
CA MET A 77 -1.38 -2.11 -18.17
C MET A 77 -0.40 -1.32 -19.08
N SER A 78 0.28 -0.29 -18.57
CA SER A 78 1.09 0.64 -19.37
C SER A 78 2.61 0.37 -19.36
N GLY A 79 3.06 -0.79 -18.88
CA GLY A 79 4.49 -1.13 -18.89
C GLY A 79 5.33 -0.21 -18.00
N CYS A 80 4.87 0.08 -16.79
CA CYS A 80 5.65 0.84 -15.80
C CYS A 80 6.95 0.11 -15.47
N VAL A 81 8.02 0.87 -15.22
CA VAL A 81 9.35 0.33 -14.86
C VAL A 81 9.30 -0.46 -13.54
N ASN A 82 8.45 -0.04 -12.60
CA ASN A 82 8.21 -0.79 -11.36
C ASN A 82 6.77 -1.28 -11.36
N CYS A 83 6.56 -2.60 -11.44
CA CYS A 83 5.24 -3.17 -11.37
C CYS A 83 4.67 -3.01 -9.95
N VAL A 84 3.45 -2.48 -9.85
CA VAL A 84 2.79 -2.25 -8.55
C VAL A 84 2.59 -3.57 -7.80
N TRP A 85 2.29 -4.65 -8.52
CA TRP A 85 2.15 -5.98 -7.95
C TRP A 85 3.47 -6.60 -7.49
N GLU A 86 4.57 -6.33 -8.18
CA GLU A 86 5.90 -6.77 -7.74
C GLU A 86 6.25 -6.09 -6.43
N LEU A 87 6.09 -4.76 -6.35
CA LEU A 87 6.32 -4.00 -5.14
C LEU A 87 5.38 -4.42 -3.98
N PHE A 88 4.12 -4.71 -4.28
CA PHE A 88 3.19 -5.25 -3.29
C PHE A 88 3.61 -6.64 -2.80
N ASN A 89 4.07 -7.51 -3.71
CA ASN A 89 4.54 -8.85 -3.34
C ASN A 89 5.80 -8.79 -2.47
N GLU A 90 6.75 -7.91 -2.79
CA GLU A 90 7.92 -7.62 -1.96
C GLU A 90 7.49 -7.16 -0.57
N ASP A 91 6.61 -6.16 -0.50
CA ASP A 91 6.07 -5.65 0.76
C ASP A 91 5.36 -6.75 1.59
N MET A 92 4.61 -7.62 0.93
CA MET A 92 3.93 -8.76 1.55
C MET A 92 4.92 -9.82 2.06
N GLN A 93 6.01 -10.08 1.34
CA GLN A 93 7.06 -10.99 1.76
C GLN A 93 7.79 -10.45 2.99
N GLU A 94 8.18 -9.18 2.97
CA GLU A 94 8.79 -8.50 4.12
C GLU A 94 7.87 -8.54 5.35
N TRP A 95 6.59 -8.22 5.18
CA TRP A 95 5.61 -8.29 6.26
C TRP A 95 5.49 -9.71 6.85
N LYS A 96 5.44 -10.74 5.99
CA LYS A 96 5.40 -12.14 6.43
C LYS A 96 6.65 -12.54 7.22
N LEU A 97 7.83 -12.10 6.79
CA LEU A 97 9.08 -12.38 7.49
C LEU A 97 9.12 -11.72 8.87
N MET A 98 8.78 -10.42 8.96
CA MET A 98 8.73 -9.70 10.23
C MET A 98 7.70 -10.29 11.19
N THR A 99 6.54 -10.69 10.67
CA THR A 99 5.48 -11.34 11.43
C THR A 99 5.94 -12.69 11.98
N LYS A 100 6.61 -13.51 11.16
CA LYS A 100 7.18 -14.80 11.60
C LYS A 100 8.21 -14.62 12.70
N GLN A 101 9.14 -13.67 12.54
CA GLN A 101 10.14 -13.36 13.56
C GLN A 101 9.49 -12.88 14.87
N ALA A 102 8.41 -12.09 14.80
CA ALA A 102 7.66 -11.68 15.99
C ALA A 102 7.01 -12.88 16.70
N VAL A 103 6.44 -13.82 15.95
CA VAL A 103 5.87 -15.06 16.51
C VAL A 103 6.96 -15.92 17.16
N GLU A 104 8.10 -16.11 16.50
CA GLU A 104 9.23 -16.89 17.06
C GLU A 104 9.74 -16.28 18.36
N ARG A 105 9.84 -14.95 18.43
CA ARG A 105 10.23 -14.26 19.66
C ARG A 105 9.18 -14.37 20.76
N LEU A 106 7.89 -14.31 20.44
CA LEU A 106 6.82 -14.55 21.40
C LEU A 106 6.89 -15.97 21.96
N ILE A 107 7.12 -16.97 21.11
CA ILE A 107 7.27 -18.36 21.56
C ILE A 107 8.53 -18.52 22.45
N ALA A 108 9.62 -17.83 22.11
CA ALA A 108 10.86 -17.84 22.88
C ALA A 108 10.76 -17.18 24.27
N GLN A 109 9.71 -16.39 24.56
CA GLN A 109 9.48 -15.84 25.90
C GLN A 109 9.16 -16.93 26.94
N GLY A 110 8.72 -18.12 26.51
CA GLY A 110 8.40 -19.23 27.40
C GLY A 110 7.05 -19.07 28.12
N ASP A 111 6.87 -19.77 29.24
CA ASP A 111 5.59 -19.79 29.98
C ASP A 111 5.33 -18.50 30.78
N ASP A 112 6.32 -17.61 30.90
CA ASP A 112 6.16 -16.27 31.47
C ASP A 112 5.56 -15.34 30.41
N ILE A 113 4.24 -15.40 30.23
CA ILE A 113 3.50 -14.58 29.24
C ILE A 113 3.57 -13.10 29.63
N LYS A 114 4.63 -12.41 29.18
CA LYS A 114 4.80 -10.96 29.38
C LYS A 114 4.08 -10.15 28.33
N GLU A 115 4.03 -10.65 27.10
CA GLU A 115 3.43 -9.95 25.97
C GLU A 115 2.47 -10.85 25.19
N GLN A 116 1.31 -10.29 24.86
CA GLN A 116 0.29 -10.93 24.03
C GLN A 116 0.19 -10.21 22.68
N TRP A 117 -0.43 -10.86 21.71
CA TRP A 117 -0.70 -10.24 20.41
C TRP A 117 -1.56 -8.97 20.58
N PRO A 118 -1.16 -7.83 19.98
CA PRO A 118 -1.84 -6.55 20.20
C PRO A 118 -3.29 -6.53 19.72
N LYS A 119 -4.21 -6.02 20.56
CA LYS A 119 -5.61 -5.75 20.18
C LYS A 119 -5.71 -4.66 19.11
N GLY A 120 -6.58 -4.86 18.11
CA GLY A 120 -6.78 -3.91 17.00
C GLY A 120 -5.62 -3.84 16.00
N PHE A 121 -4.75 -4.85 15.99
CA PHE A 121 -3.78 -5.09 14.93
C PHE A 121 -4.28 -6.17 13.97
N ASP A 122 -3.53 -6.46 12.90
CA ASP A 122 -3.85 -7.55 11.97
C ASP A 122 -4.15 -8.86 12.73
N PRO A 123 -5.06 -9.71 12.22
CA PRO A 123 -5.44 -10.94 12.90
C PRO A 123 -4.22 -11.83 13.15
N PRO A 124 -4.20 -12.59 14.26
CA PRO A 124 -3.03 -13.38 14.63
C PRO A 124 -2.75 -14.46 13.57
N PRO A 125 -1.46 -14.64 13.19
CA PRO A 125 -1.08 -15.64 12.20
C PRO A 125 -1.35 -17.06 12.73
N ALA A 126 -1.63 -17.99 11.81
CA ALA A 126 -2.01 -19.36 12.14
C ALA A 126 -0.97 -20.10 13.01
N ASN A 127 0.31 -19.76 12.88
CA ASN A 127 1.44 -20.41 13.55
C ASN A 127 1.63 -19.99 15.01
N LEU A 128 0.89 -19.00 15.51
CA LEU A 128 1.00 -18.53 16.90
C LEU A 128 0.16 -19.42 17.84
N PRO A 129 0.68 -19.95 18.97
CA PRO A 129 -0.12 -20.77 19.87
C PRO A 129 -1.13 -19.91 20.67
N ASP A 130 -2.25 -20.54 21.05
CA ASP A 130 -3.42 -19.84 21.62
C ASP A 130 -3.15 -19.17 22.97
N LYS A 131 -2.04 -19.51 23.63
CA LYS A 131 -1.56 -18.88 24.88
C LYS A 131 -1.27 -17.38 24.71
N TYR A 132 -0.75 -16.97 23.56
CA TYR A 132 -0.33 -15.58 23.29
C TYR A 132 -1.42 -14.76 22.60
N ILE A 133 -2.58 -15.35 22.35
CA ILE A 133 -3.70 -14.70 21.65
C ILE A 133 -4.76 -14.33 22.68
N PRO A 134 -5.17 -13.04 22.77
CA PRO A 134 -6.31 -12.64 23.58
C PRO A 134 -7.58 -13.38 23.15
N ASP A 135 -8.45 -13.73 24.10
CA ASP A 135 -9.65 -14.56 23.84
C ASP A 135 -10.55 -14.02 22.71
N GLU A 136 -10.67 -12.70 22.59
CA GLU A 136 -11.40 -11.99 21.54
C GLU A 136 -10.90 -12.31 20.11
N LEU A 137 -9.59 -12.56 19.96
CA LEU A 137 -8.94 -12.76 18.66
C LEU A 137 -8.75 -14.24 18.30
N LYS A 138 -9.02 -15.17 19.22
CA LYS A 138 -8.87 -16.61 18.97
C LYS A 138 -9.73 -17.09 17.78
N GLN A 139 -10.92 -16.51 17.61
CA GLN A 139 -11.81 -16.83 16.48
C GLN A 139 -11.32 -16.30 15.12
N ALA A 140 -10.48 -15.25 15.13
CA ALA A 140 -9.91 -14.63 13.93
C ALA A 140 -8.53 -15.22 13.56
N LYS A 141 -8.05 -16.23 14.29
CA LYS A 141 -6.76 -16.87 14.05
C LYS A 141 -6.77 -17.56 12.69
N GLY A 142 -5.79 -17.22 11.84
CA GLY A 142 -5.63 -17.87 10.54
C GLY A 142 -6.74 -17.57 9.53
N THR A 143 -7.62 -16.60 9.77
CA THR A 143 -8.39 -15.97 8.69
C THR A 143 -7.50 -15.02 7.89
N GLU A 144 -6.38 -15.53 7.40
CA GLU A 144 -5.63 -14.90 6.33
C GLU A 144 -6.41 -15.19 5.06
N ASP A 145 -7.26 -14.24 4.70
CA ASP A 145 -7.89 -14.19 3.39
C ASP A 145 -8.62 -15.47 2.98
N LYS A 146 -9.88 -15.57 3.41
CA LYS A 146 -10.88 -16.19 2.53
C LYS A 146 -11.14 -15.29 1.28
N ARG A 147 -10.11 -14.67 0.69
CA ARG A 147 -10.18 -13.80 -0.51
C ARG A 147 -10.18 -14.66 -1.76
N GLY A 148 -11.23 -15.47 -1.83
CA GLY A 148 -11.36 -16.61 -2.70
C GLY A 148 -12.24 -17.59 -1.97
N GLU A 149 -13.43 -17.15 -1.53
CA GLU A 149 -14.54 -18.09 -1.54
C GLU A 149 -14.52 -18.67 -2.95
N MET A 150 -13.96 -19.88 -3.06
CA MET A 150 -13.72 -20.53 -4.32
C MET A 150 -15.04 -20.42 -5.10
N PRO A 151 -15.04 -19.98 -6.37
CA PRO A 151 -16.28 -19.75 -7.09
C PRO A 151 -17.17 -20.97 -6.91
N LEU A 152 -18.47 -20.77 -6.69
CA LEU A 152 -19.41 -21.86 -6.35
C LEU A 152 -19.20 -23.12 -7.22
N GLY A 153 -18.87 -22.95 -8.50
CA GLY A 153 -18.51 -24.04 -9.41
C GLY A 153 -17.29 -24.87 -8.99
N LEU A 154 -16.19 -24.24 -8.60
CA LEU A 154 -14.99 -24.94 -8.11
C LEU A 154 -15.26 -25.59 -6.74
N GLN A 155 -16.06 -24.96 -5.86
CA GLN A 155 -16.49 -25.60 -4.60
C GLN A 155 -17.28 -26.89 -4.84
N VAL A 156 -18.25 -26.83 -5.75
CA VAL A 156 -19.03 -28.01 -6.16
C VAL A 156 -18.09 -29.08 -6.73
N PHE A 157 -17.11 -28.69 -7.55
CA PHE A 157 -16.12 -29.61 -8.10
C PHE A 157 -15.25 -30.28 -7.03
N ALA A 158 -14.70 -29.51 -6.09
CA ALA A 158 -13.91 -30.03 -4.98
C ALA A 158 -14.73 -30.97 -4.09
N ASN A 159 -16.00 -30.65 -3.85
CA ASN A 159 -16.92 -31.50 -3.09
C ASN A 159 -17.24 -32.80 -3.86
N PHE A 160 -17.42 -32.72 -5.17
CA PHE A 160 -17.64 -33.89 -6.04
C PHE A 160 -16.41 -34.82 -6.04
N GLU A 161 -15.20 -34.28 -6.20
CA GLU A 161 -13.97 -35.07 -6.13
C GLU A 161 -13.79 -35.77 -4.79
N LYS A 162 -14.06 -35.10 -3.67
CA LYS A 162 -14.02 -35.70 -2.33
C LYS A 162 -14.98 -36.89 -2.22
N LYS A 163 -16.23 -36.73 -2.68
CA LYS A 163 -17.21 -37.82 -2.71
C LYS A 163 -16.75 -38.99 -3.60
N LYS A 164 -16.12 -38.71 -4.74
CA LYS A 164 -15.58 -39.74 -5.63
C LYS A 164 -14.38 -40.48 -5.03
N LYS A 165 -13.47 -39.78 -4.34
CA LYS A 165 -12.33 -40.38 -3.63
C LYS A 165 -12.78 -41.27 -2.48
N ASN A 166 -13.81 -40.88 -1.74
CA ASN A 166 -14.36 -41.66 -0.63
C ASN A 166 -15.09 -42.93 -1.09
N LYS A 167 -15.68 -42.95 -2.30
CA LYS A 167 -16.28 -44.16 -2.91
C LYS A 167 -15.26 -45.15 -3.49
N LYS A 168 -14.01 -44.70 -3.72
CA LYS A 168 -12.92 -45.51 -4.29
C LYS A 168 -12.03 -46.15 -3.21
N LYS A 169 -12.23 -45.79 -1.94
CA LYS A 169 -11.72 -46.52 -0.78
C LYS A 169 -12.79 -47.50 -0.32
#